data_AF-L1IMQ4-F1
#
_entry.id   AF-L1IMQ4-F1
#
_cell.length_a   1.000
_cell.length_b   1.000
_cell.length_c   1.000
_cell.angle_alpha   90.00
_cell.angle_beta   90.00
_cell.angle_gamma   90.00
#
_symmetry.space_group_name_H-M   'P 1'
#
loop_
_entity.id
_entity.type
_entity.pdbx_description
1 polymer ?
#
loop_
_entity_poly.entity_id
_entity_poly.type
_entity_poly.pdbx_seq_one_letter_code
_entity_poly.pdbx_strand_id
1 'polypeptide(L)'
;MADAVQVLIEEMVPELQELGEHKLLTKEEIRTIVKRRTDFEYRLRKRAAEKNDFMKYIEYEDALDKLLCARKNKLAKKIKFRDSKFASIKNIHFIYERCLRKFKQDIGLWLEWIAFAKSQKSTKMLSKILARALQVM
;
A
#
# COMPACT_ATOMS: atom_id res chain seq x y z
N MET A 1 -1.71 5.08 -22.15
CA MET A 1 -0.65 4.72 -21.17
C MET A 1 -0.86 5.43 -19.83
N ALA A 2 -1.36 6.68 -19.84
CA ALA A 2 -1.90 7.35 -18.66
C ALA A 2 -3.18 6.67 -18.11
N ASP A 3 -3.96 6.03 -18.99
CA ASP A 3 -5.26 5.42 -18.65
C ASP A 3 -5.16 4.38 -17.53
N ALA A 4 -4.16 3.50 -17.57
CA ALA A 4 -4.02 2.46 -16.55
C ALA A 4 -3.62 3.01 -15.17
N VAL A 5 -2.91 4.14 -15.13
CA VAL A 5 -2.58 4.83 -13.87
C VAL A 5 -3.80 5.57 -13.35
N GLN A 6 -4.54 6.24 -14.24
CA GLN A 6 -5.77 6.95 -13.89
C GLN A 6 -6.82 6.00 -13.31
N VAL A 7 -7.07 4.85 -13.95
CA VAL A 7 -8.00 3.83 -13.43
C VAL A 7 -7.60 3.37 -12.04
N LEU A 8 -6.31 3.10 -11.81
CA LEU A 8 -5.82 2.65 -10.50
C LEU A 8 -6.01 3.71 -9.41
N ILE A 9 -5.80 4.99 -9.76
CA ILE A 9 -6.02 6.12 -8.85
C ILE A 9 -7.51 6.32 -8.58
N GLU A 10 -8.36 6.21 -9.60
CA GLU A 10 -9.82 6.31 -9.48
C GLU A 10 -10.39 5.26 -8.53
N GLU A 11 -9.89 4.02 -8.57
CA GLU A 11 -10.26 2.96 -7.62
C GLU A 11 -9.91 3.33 -6.16
N MET A 12 -8.86 4.14 -5.94
CA MET A 12 -8.41 4.57 -4.60
C MET A 12 -9.06 5.87 -4.11
N VAL A 13 -9.69 6.66 -4.99
CA VAL A 13 -10.39 7.91 -4.62
C VAL A 13 -11.49 7.70 -3.57
N PRO A 14 -12.42 6.73 -3.71
CA PRO A 14 -13.51 6.57 -2.74
C PRO A 14 -12.98 6.29 -1.33
N GLU A 15 -11.91 5.50 -1.19
CA GLU A 15 -11.30 5.21 0.11
C GLU A 15 -10.74 6.48 0.80
N LEU A 16 -10.14 7.38 0.02
CA LEU A 16 -9.63 8.66 0.53
C LEU A 16 -10.76 9.64 0.86
N GLN A 17 -11.87 9.58 0.13
CA GLN A 17 -13.06 10.38 0.42
C GLN A 17 -13.71 9.96 1.74
N GLU A 18 -13.88 8.65 1.98
CA GLU A 18 -14.36 8.13 3.26
C GLU A 18 -13.49 8.61 4.44
N LEU A 19 -12.17 8.57 4.28
CA LEU A 19 -11.23 9.11 5.28
C LEU A 19 -11.43 10.61 5.56
N GLY A 20 -11.78 11.39 4.53
CA GLY A 20 -12.10 12.81 4.64
C GLY A 20 -13.42 13.08 5.35
N GLU A 21 -14.48 12.32 5.04
CA GLU A 21 -15.81 12.45 5.67
C GLU A 21 -15.74 12.21 7.18
N HIS A 22 -14.88 11.29 7.60
CA HIS A 22 -14.65 10.98 9.01
C HIS A 22 -13.71 11.95 9.74
N LYS A 23 -13.29 13.05 9.10
CA LYS A 23 -12.39 14.08 9.64
C LYS A 23 -11.00 13.53 10.04
N LEU A 24 -10.54 12.43 9.42
CA LEU A 24 -9.17 11.93 9.65
C LEU A 24 -8.14 12.66 8.78
N LEU A 25 -8.55 13.09 7.58
CA LEU A 25 -7.74 13.83 6.63
C LEU A 25 -8.46 15.10 6.19
N THR A 26 -7.71 16.16 5.92
CA THR A 26 -8.26 17.36 5.27
C THR A 26 -8.28 17.19 3.75
N LYS A 27 -9.10 18.00 3.07
CA LYS A 27 -9.17 17.98 1.58
C LYS A 27 -7.83 18.31 0.91
N GLU A 28 -6.97 19.08 1.58
CA GLU A 28 -5.63 19.43 1.10
C GLU A 28 -4.65 18.27 1.25
N GLU A 29 -4.71 17.56 2.39
CA GLU A 29 -3.94 16.34 2.60
C GLU A 29 -4.34 15.25 1.60
N ILE A 30 -5.63 15.06 1.34
CA ILE A 30 -6.12 14.11 0.34
C ILE A 30 -5.54 14.45 -1.05
N ARG A 31 -5.61 15.71 -1.47
CA ARG A 31 -5.01 16.15 -2.74
C ARG A 31 -3.51 15.86 -2.82
N THR A 32 -2.80 16.07 -1.70
CA THR A 32 -1.36 15.80 -1.61
C THR A 32 -1.06 14.31 -1.70
N ILE A 33 -1.86 13.47 -1.02
CA ILE A 33 -1.74 12.00 -1.06
C ILE A 33 -1.99 11.48 -2.47
N VAL A 34 -3.07 11.93 -3.12
CA VAL A 34 -3.39 11.55 -4.50
C VAL A 34 -2.23 11.92 -5.43
N LYS A 35 -1.73 13.16 -5.34
CA LYS A 35 -0.60 13.60 -6.17
C LYS A 35 0.63 12.72 -5.97
N ARG A 36 1.00 12.42 -4.72
CA ARG A 36 2.14 11.55 -4.40
C ARG A 36 1.95 10.13 -4.93
N ARG A 37 0.78 9.52 -4.73
CA ARG A 37 0.47 8.18 -5.27
C ARG A 37 0.57 8.14 -6.79
N THR A 38 0.02 9.16 -7.46
CA THR A 38 0.13 9.32 -8.92
C THR A 38 1.59 9.40 -9.36
N ASP A 39 2.42 10.20 -8.68
CA ASP A 39 3.85 10.32 -8.99
C ASP A 39 4.60 8.98 -8.82
N PHE A 40 4.29 8.23 -7.75
CA PHE A 40 4.85 6.88 -7.55
C PHE A 40 4.39 5.92 -8.65
N GLU A 41 3.11 5.88 -8.99
CA GLU A 41 2.60 4.99 -10.03
C GLU A 41 3.22 5.28 -11.40
N TYR A 42 3.41 6.56 -11.74
CA TYR A 42 4.15 6.92 -12.95
C TYR A 42 5.59 6.43 -12.92
N ARG A 43 6.29 6.52 -11.78
CA ARG A 43 7.66 6.00 -11.63
C ARG A 43 7.71 4.47 -11.77
N LEU A 44 6.82 3.75 -11.11
CA LEU A 44 6.76 2.27 -11.15
C LEU A 44 6.40 1.73 -12.55
N ARG A 45 5.66 2.50 -13.35
CA ARG A 45 5.28 2.15 -14.73
C ARG A 45 6.42 2.36 -15.73
N LYS A 46 7.45 3.16 -15.39
CA LYS A 46 8.61 3.35 -16.28
C LYS A 46 9.30 2.01 -16.55
N ARG A 47 9.88 1.89 -17.75
CA ARG A 47 10.56 0.67 -18.20
C ARG A 47 11.77 0.32 -17.32
N ALA A 48 12.42 1.34 -16.76
CA ALA A 48 13.56 1.26 -15.84
C ALA A 48 13.16 1.42 -14.36
N ALA A 49 11.95 1.01 -13.96
CA ALA A 49 11.57 1.07 -12.55
C ALA A 49 12.52 0.19 -11.70
N GLU A 50 13.20 0.82 -10.75
CA GLU A 50 14.16 0.15 -9.88
C GLU A 50 13.48 -0.42 -8.63
N LYS A 51 14.11 -1.42 -8.00
CA LYS A 51 13.67 -1.95 -6.70
C LYS A 51 13.49 -0.84 -5.66
N ASN A 52 14.37 0.16 -5.68
CA ASN A 52 14.34 1.29 -4.74
C ASN A 52 13.06 2.14 -4.87
N ASP A 53 12.48 2.25 -6.06
CA ASP A 53 11.21 2.98 -6.25
C ASP A 53 10.03 2.25 -5.60
N PHE A 54 10.02 0.92 -5.67
CA PHE A 54 9.02 0.10 -4.96
C PHE A 54 9.18 0.25 -3.45
N MET A 55 10.43 0.22 -2.94
CA MET A 55 10.68 0.32 -1.51
C MET A 55 10.25 1.68 -0.95
N LYS A 56 10.61 2.78 -1.63
CA LYS A 56 10.17 4.13 -1.26
C LYS A 56 8.64 4.27 -1.25
N TYR A 57 7.95 3.59 -2.16
CA TYR A 57 6.49 3.63 -2.18
C TYR A 57 5.89 2.85 -1.00
N ILE A 58 6.46 1.68 -0.67
CA ILE A 58 6.05 0.89 0.51
C ILE A 58 6.28 1.67 1.80
N GLU A 59 7.44 2.31 1.96
CA GLU A 59 7.76 3.15 3.12
C GLU A 59 6.78 4.32 3.26
N TYR A 60 6.39 4.94 2.14
CA TYR A 60 5.39 6.00 2.13
C TYR A 60 4.01 5.51 2.59
N GLU A 61 3.56 4.36 2.09
CA GLU A 61 2.27 3.78 2.49
C GLU A 61 2.27 3.32 3.96
N ASP A 62 3.39 2.78 4.46
CA ASP A 62 3.54 2.40 5.88
C ASP A 62 3.54 3.65 6.79
N ALA A 63 4.21 4.72 6.40
CA ALA A 63 4.16 5.99 7.12
C ALA A 63 2.75 6.60 7.15
N LEU A 64 2.02 6.49 6.04
CA LEU A 64 0.63 6.94 5.93
C LEU A 64 -0.29 6.11 6.84
N ASP A 65 -0.14 4.79 6.87
CA ASP A 65 -0.91 3.91 7.77
C ASP A 65 -0.65 4.25 9.25
N LYS A 66 0.61 4.45 9.63
CA LYS A 66 0.99 4.87 11.00
C LYS A 66 0.34 6.21 11.38
N LEU A 67 0.34 7.18 10.48
CA LEU A 67 -0.30 8.49 10.69
C LEU A 67 -1.81 8.33 10.89
N LEU A 68 -2.48 7.55 10.03
CA LEU A 68 -3.91 7.28 10.15
C LEU A 68 -4.25 6.54 11.45
N CYS A 69 -3.44 5.55 11.82
CA CYS A 69 -3.60 4.80 13.07
C CYS A 69 -3.46 5.72 14.30
N ALA A 70 -2.45 6.60 14.31
CA ALA A 70 -2.25 7.57 15.38
C ALA A 70 -3.41 8.58 15.50
N ARG A 71 -3.90 9.11 14.36
CA ARG A 71 -5.06 10.02 14.35
C ARG A 71 -6.34 9.32 14.80
N LYS A 72 -6.54 8.07 14.39
CA LYS A 72 -7.66 7.24 14.83
C LYS A 72 -7.64 7.03 16.34
N ASN A 73 -6.47 6.72 16.91
CA ASN A 73 -6.31 6.54 18.35
C ASN A 73 -6.60 7.84 19.12
N LYS A 74 -6.11 8.99 18.62
CA LYS A 74 -6.37 10.32 19.21
C LYS A 74 -7.85 10.71 19.17
N LEU A 75 -8.56 10.37 18.11
CA LEU A 75 -9.96 10.76 17.97
C LEU A 75 -10.90 10.04 18.94
N ALA A 76 -10.43 8.99 19.66
CA ALA A 76 -11.16 8.14 20.61
C ALA A 76 -12.51 7.56 20.13
N LYS A 77 -12.93 7.91 18.90
CA LYS A 77 -14.12 7.41 18.28
C LYS A 77 -13.84 5.96 17.89
N LYS A 78 -14.64 5.04 18.46
CA LYS A 78 -14.88 3.70 17.94
C LYS A 78 -15.54 3.76 16.55
N ILE A 79 -15.02 4.54 15.62
CA ILE A 79 -15.41 4.42 14.22
C ILE A 79 -14.87 3.06 13.79
N LYS A 80 -15.80 2.12 13.64
CA LYS A 80 -15.58 0.85 12.97
C LYS A 80 -15.33 1.17 11.49
N PHE A 81 -14.16 1.71 11.17
CA PHE A 81 -13.59 1.64 9.83
C PHE A 81 -13.40 0.16 9.55
N ARG A 82 -14.42 -0.46 8.95
CA ARG A 82 -14.34 -1.85 8.55
C ARG A 82 -13.40 -1.99 7.33
N ASP A 83 -13.16 -0.89 6.61
CA ASP A 83 -12.46 -0.94 5.31
C ASP A 83 -11.14 -0.14 5.25
N SER A 84 -11.02 1.01 5.93
CA SER A 84 -9.82 1.87 5.77
C SER A 84 -8.51 1.25 6.29
N LYS A 85 -8.51 0.48 7.39
CA LYS A 85 -7.30 -0.27 7.82
C LYS A 85 -6.87 -1.30 6.77
N PHE A 86 -7.82 -1.82 6.00
CA PHE A 86 -7.53 -2.82 4.99
C PHE A 86 -7.03 -2.18 3.68
N ALA A 87 -7.42 -0.94 3.39
CA ALA A 87 -7.02 -0.23 2.17
C ALA A 87 -5.50 -0.07 2.05
N SER A 88 -4.84 0.56 3.03
CA SER A 88 -3.37 0.74 3.00
C SER A 88 -2.61 -0.58 2.98
N ILE A 89 -3.06 -1.57 3.77
CA ILE A 89 -2.44 -2.91 3.81
C ILE A 89 -2.60 -3.62 2.46
N LYS A 90 -3.79 -3.56 1.83
CA LYS A 90 -4.03 -4.11 0.49
C LYS A 90 -3.11 -3.46 -0.54
N ASN A 91 -2.96 -2.14 -0.50
CA ASN A 91 -2.09 -1.41 -1.42
C ASN A 91 -0.62 -1.83 -1.24
N ILE A 92 -0.15 -1.95 0.01
CA ILE A 92 1.21 -2.45 0.29
C ILE A 92 1.40 -3.87 -0.28
N HIS A 93 0.46 -4.79 -0.05
CA HIS A 93 0.52 -6.12 -0.64
C HIS A 93 0.52 -6.10 -2.17
N PHE A 94 -0.28 -5.23 -2.79
CA PHE A 94 -0.33 -5.06 -4.24
C PHE A 94 1.00 -4.56 -4.81
N ILE A 95 1.65 -3.61 -4.12
CA ILE A 95 2.98 -3.10 -4.50
C ILE A 95 4.03 -4.21 -4.39
N TYR A 96 4.04 -4.98 -3.30
CA TYR A 96 4.93 -6.14 -3.15
C TYR A 96 4.71 -7.20 -4.23
N GLU A 97 3.46 -7.52 -4.56
CA GLU A 97 3.15 -8.49 -5.61
C GLU A 97 3.66 -8.00 -6.99
N ARG A 98 3.52 -6.71 -7.30
CA ARG A 98 4.08 -6.11 -8.51
C ARG A 98 5.60 -6.11 -8.52
N CYS A 99 6.24 -5.85 -7.38
CA CYS A 99 7.68 -5.88 -7.23
C CYS A 99 8.22 -7.29 -7.49
N LEU A 100 7.62 -8.29 -6.85
CA LEU A 100 8.01 -9.70 -7.00
C LEU A 100 7.79 -10.24 -8.41
N ARG A 101 6.78 -9.76 -9.15
CA ARG A 101 6.63 -10.15 -10.57
C ARG A 101 7.84 -9.75 -11.42
N LYS A 102 8.51 -8.65 -11.08
CA LYS A 102 9.73 -8.17 -11.76
C LYS A 102 11.01 -8.75 -11.16
N PHE A 103 11.12 -8.80 -9.83
CA PHE A 103 12.33 -9.17 -9.10
C PHE A 103 12.17 -10.49 -8.32
N LYS A 104 11.83 -11.57 -9.03
CA LYS A 104 11.53 -12.88 -8.42
C LYS A 104 12.71 -13.51 -7.68
N GLN A 105 13.93 -13.24 -8.13
CA GLN A 105 15.16 -13.88 -7.67
C GLN A 105 15.72 -13.28 -6.36
N ASP A 106 15.19 -12.14 -5.91
CA ASP A 106 15.68 -11.46 -4.72
C ASP A 106 14.98 -12.01 -3.46
N ILE A 107 15.67 -12.90 -2.75
CA ILE A 107 15.20 -13.52 -1.51
C ILE A 107 14.97 -12.48 -0.41
N GLY A 108 15.77 -11.39 -0.39
CA GLY A 108 15.64 -10.33 0.60
C GLY A 108 14.26 -9.67 0.55
N LEU A 109 13.73 -9.47 -0.66
CA LEU A 109 12.41 -8.86 -0.83
C LEU A 109 11.27 -9.79 -0.36
N TRP A 110 11.42 -11.11 -0.53
CA TRP A 110 10.49 -12.09 0.03
C TRP A 110 10.49 -12.07 1.56
N LEU A 111 11.67 -12.00 2.18
CA LEU A 111 11.79 -11.95 3.65
C LEU A 111 11.16 -10.67 4.23
N GLU A 112 11.40 -9.52 3.61
CA GLU A 112 10.75 -8.25 4.01
C GLU A 112 9.22 -8.35 3.90
N TRP A 113 8.71 -8.91 2.81
CA TRP A 113 7.27 -9.06 2.63
C TRP A 113 6.64 -10.01 3.66
N ILE A 114 7.32 -11.11 3.98
CA ILE A 114 6.88 -12.05 5.02
C ILE A 114 6.92 -11.38 6.41
N ALA A 115 7.95 -10.60 6.71
CA ALA A 115 8.05 -9.85 7.97
C ALA A 115 6.90 -8.85 8.11
N PHE A 116 6.56 -8.13 7.03
CA PHE A 116 5.41 -7.24 6.99
C PHE A 116 4.08 -7.99 7.14
N ALA A 117 3.89 -9.11 6.42
CA ALA A 117 2.67 -9.91 6.54
C ALA A 117 2.47 -10.46 7.96
N LYS A 118 3.59 -10.82 8.63
CA LYS A 118 3.61 -11.29 10.03
C LYS A 118 3.21 -10.18 11.01
N SER A 119 3.71 -8.96 10.83
CA SER A 119 3.37 -7.82 11.71
C SER A 119 1.88 -7.45 11.62
N GLN A 120 1.29 -7.58 10.43
CA GLN A 120 -0.14 -7.32 10.20
C GLN A 120 -1.08 -8.47 10.63
N LYS A 121 -0.54 -9.58 11.15
CA LYS A 121 -1.29 -10.79 11.60
C LYS A 121 -2.20 -11.40 10.52
N SER A 122 -1.91 -11.19 9.24
CA SER A 122 -2.71 -11.72 8.12
C SER A 122 -2.32 -13.17 7.81
N THR A 123 -2.83 -14.12 8.61
CA THR A 123 -2.44 -15.55 8.53
C THR A 123 -2.77 -16.19 7.18
N LYS A 124 -3.94 -15.87 6.61
CA LYS A 124 -4.38 -16.40 5.30
C LYS A 124 -3.54 -15.89 4.13
N MET A 125 -3.08 -14.64 4.21
CA MET A 125 -2.24 -14.07 3.15
C MET A 125 -0.80 -14.56 3.29
N LEU A 126 -0.31 -14.66 4.52
CA LEU A 126 1.00 -15.20 4.84
C LEU A 126 1.18 -16.63 4.29
N SER A 127 0.19 -17.53 4.46
CA SER A 127 0.29 -18.88 3.90
C SER A 127 0.38 -18.90 2.37
N LYS A 128 -0.40 -18.04 1.68
CA LYS A 128 -0.31 -17.88 0.22
C LYS A 128 1.03 -17.33 -0.23
N ILE A 129 1.58 -16.37 0.52
CA ILE A 129 2.89 -15.76 0.24
C ILE A 129 3.98 -16.81 0.40
N LEU A 130 3.98 -17.56 1.50
CA LEU A 130 4.97 -18.62 1.76
C LEU A 130 4.91 -19.72 0.70
N ALA A 131 3.70 -20.16 0.30
CA ALA A 131 3.55 -21.16 -0.76
C ALA A 131 4.13 -20.67 -2.09
N ARG A 132 3.90 -19.40 -2.45
CA ARG A 132 4.50 -18.78 -3.65
C ARG A 132 6.02 -18.62 -3.52
N ALA A 133 6.52 -18.26 -2.35
CA ALA A 133 7.94 -18.10 -2.09
C ALA A 133 8.68 -19.43 -2.27
N LEU A 134 8.13 -20.52 -1.72
CA LEU A 134 8.68 -21.88 -1.84
C LEU A 134 8.66 -22.44 -3.27
N GLN A 135 7.76 -21.95 -4.13
CA GLN A 135 7.68 -22.38 -5.52
C GLN A 135 8.67 -21.64 -6.43
N VAL A 136 9.14 -20.47 -6.00
CA VAL A 136 9.99 -19.56 -6.79
C VAL A 136 11.45 -19.59 -6.32
N MET A 137 11.70 -19.87 -5.04
CA MET A 137 13.02 -20.27 -4.52
C MET A 137 13.41 -21.65 -5.04
#